data_AF-A0A0G1PHE9-F1
#
_entry.id   AF-A0A0G1PHE9-F1
#
_cell.length_a   1.000
_cell.length_b   1.000
_cell.length_c   1.000
_cell.angle_alpha   90.00
_cell.angle_beta   90.00
_cell.angle_gamma   90.00
#
_symmetry.space_group_name_H-M   'P 1'
#
loop_
_entity.id
_entity.type
_entity.pdbx_description
1 polymer ?
#
loop_
_entity_poly.entity_id
_entity_poly.type
_entity_poly.pdbx_seq_one_letter_code
_entity_poly.pdbx_strand_id
1 'polypeptide(L)' 'MSQRRFGEKLGISGKTVSAYETGRSLPSLKVMENISSAYTTKKFNNKGLLDRLTDLQIRITEVKDMVDETLSF' A
#
# COMPACT_ATOMS: atom_id res chain seq x y z
N MET A 1 12.64 9.31 17.78
CA MET A 1 11.36 9.28 18.54
C MET A 1 11.52 8.26 19.67
N SER A 2 11.17 8.56 20.92
CA SER A 2 11.29 7.59 22.03
C SER A 2 10.10 6.64 22.10
N GLN A 3 10.23 5.46 22.73
CA GLN A 3 9.12 4.51 22.92
C GLN A 3 7.93 5.15 23.62
N ARG A 4 8.17 6.01 24.63
CA ARG A 4 7.11 6.77 25.31
C ARG A 4 6.37 7.68 24.33
N ARG A 5 7.09 8.53 23.58
CA ARG A 5 6.49 9.46 22.61
C ARG A 5 5.79 8.73 21.47
N PHE A 6 6.32 7.59 21.05
CA PHE A 6 5.72 6.78 20.00
C PHE A 6 4.43 6.10 20.48
N GLY A 7 4.46 5.54 21.69
CA GLY A 7 3.28 5.00 22.34
C GLY A 7 2.18 6.06 22.49
N GLU A 8 2.53 7.26 22.96
CA GLU A 8 1.60 8.40 23.05
C GLU A 8 0.95 8.72 21.70
N LYS A 9 1.73 8.72 20.60
CA LYS A 9 1.22 8.94 19.23
C LYS A 9 0.25 7.83 18.76
N LEU A 10 0.44 6.60 19.23
CA LEU A 10 -0.37 5.43 18.88
C LEU A 10 -1.53 5.15 19.86
N GLY A 11 -1.61 5.89 20.97
CA GLY A 11 -2.56 5.62 22.05
C GLY A 11 -2.23 4.39 22.89
N ILE A 12 -0.96 3.98 22.97
CA ILE A 12 -0.49 2.82 23.74
C ILE A 12 0.66 3.19 24.68
N SER A 13 0.94 2.36 25.69
CA SER A 13 2.05 2.64 26.61
C SER A 13 3.41 2.41 25.94
N GLY A 14 4.46 3.13 26.39
CA GLY A 14 5.83 2.86 25.95
C GLY A 14 6.31 1.44 26.30
N LYS A 15 5.78 0.82 27.37
CA LYS A 15 6.04 -0.58 27.71
C LYS A 15 5.45 -1.53 26.66
N THR A 16 4.27 -1.21 26.13
CA THR A 16 3.62 -1.96 25.05
C THR A 16 4.47 -1.91 23.77
N VAL A 17 5.02 -0.74 23.43
CA VAL A 17 5.97 -0.60 22.32
C VAL A 17 7.21 -1.48 22.54
N SER A 18 7.80 -1.44 23.73
CA SER A 18 8.96 -2.30 24.07
C SER A 18 8.63 -3.79 23.97
N ALA A 19 7.42 -4.21 24.35
CA ALA A 19 6.98 -5.60 24.22
C ALA A 19 6.92 -6.06 22.75
N TYR A 20 6.49 -5.18 21.84
CA TYR A 20 6.49 -5.45 20.40
C TYR A 20 7.92 -5.56 19.84
N GLU A 21 8.80 -4.63 20.19
CA GLU A 21 10.20 -4.62 19.71
C GLU A 21 11.02 -5.82 20.20
N THR A 22 10.71 -6.34 21.39
CA THR A 22 11.40 -7.49 22.00
C THR A 22 10.75 -8.83 21.66
N GLY A 23 9.69 -8.84 20.84
CA GLY A 23 8.98 -10.06 20.46
C GLY A 23 8.19 -10.73 21.59
N ARG A 24 8.05 -10.07 22.75
CA ARG A 24 7.27 -10.58 23.90
C ARG A 24 5.77 -10.55 23.65
N SER A 25 5.31 -9.69 22.73
CA SER A 25 3.92 -9.60 22.29
C SER A 25 3.87 -9.23 20.81
N LEU A 26 2.82 -9.65 20.12
CA LEU A 26 2.54 -9.21 18.75
C LEU A 26 1.48 -8.09 18.77
N PRO A 27 1.64 -7.04 17.93
CA PRO A 27 0.61 -6.03 17.76
C PRO A 27 -0.60 -6.59 17.01
N SER A 28 -1.80 -6.11 17.33
CA SER A 28 -3.00 -6.43 16.56
C SER A 28 -2.98 -5.72 15.19
N LEU A 29 -3.79 -6.18 14.25
CA LEU A 29 -3.90 -5.58 12.92
C LEU A 29 -4.19 -4.07 12.98
N LYS A 30 -5.10 -3.66 13.88
CA LYS A 30 -5.42 -2.24 14.11
C LYS A 30 -4.23 -1.43 14.60
N VAL A 31 -3.40 -2.01 15.46
CA VAL A 31 -2.16 -1.35 15.92
C VAL A 31 -1.14 -1.28 14.78
N MET A 32 -1.04 -2.30 13.94
CA MET A 32 -0.19 -2.27 12.75
C MET A 32 -0.62 -1.20 11.74
N GLU A 33 -1.92 -1.01 11.51
CA GLU A 33 -2.45 0.09 10.69
C GLU A 33 -2.06 1.45 11.27
N ASN A 34 -2.26 1.65 12.58
CA ASN A 34 -1.87 2.88 13.26
C ASN A 34 -0.36 3.15 13.18
N ILE A 35 0.48 2.11 13.32
CA ILE A 35 1.93 2.18 13.14
C ILE A 35 2.24 2.61 11.69
N SER A 36 1.66 1.96 10.70
CA SER A 36 1.85 2.27 9.28
C SER A 36 1.45 3.72 8.96
N SER A 37 0.31 4.18 9.47
CA SER A 37 -0.13 5.57 9.36
C SER A 37 0.80 6.55 10.09
N ALA A 38 1.35 6.18 11.25
CA ALA A 38 2.24 7.03 12.02
C ALA A 38 3.62 7.21 11.37
N TYR A 39 4.05 6.25 10.55
CA TYR A 39 5.33 6.26 9.84
C TYR A 39 5.24 6.74 8.38
N THR A 40 4.04 6.87 7.82
CA THR A 40 3.81 7.28 6.43
C THR A 40 4.89 6.73 5.49
N THR A 41 4.97 5.41 5.35
CA THR A 41 5.53 4.89 4.10
C THR A 41 4.62 5.46 3.02
N LYS A 42 5.15 6.31 2.13
CA LYS A 42 4.39 6.83 0.97
C LYS A 42 3.60 5.66 0.41
N LYS A 43 2.28 5.66 0.60
CA LYS A 43 1.42 4.79 -0.20
C LYS A 43 1.74 5.23 -1.62
N PHE A 44 2.39 4.38 -2.40
CA PHE A 44 2.70 4.71 -3.78
C PHE A 44 1.35 5.02 -4.43
N ASN A 45 1.11 6.29 -4.70
CA ASN A 45 -0.08 6.71 -5.42
C ASN A 45 0.12 6.25 -6.86
N ASN A 46 -0.26 5.01 -7.13
CA ASN A 46 -0.10 4.37 -8.42
C ASN A 46 -1.17 4.84 -9.42
N LYS A 47 -1.91 5.92 -9.14
CA LYS A 47 -2.93 6.43 -10.06
C LYS A 47 -2.37 6.64 -11.47
N GLY A 48 -1.21 7.29 -11.60
CA GLY A 48 -0.56 7.45 -12.92
C GLY A 48 -0.11 6.14 -13.56
N LEU A 49 0.14 5.09 -12.76
CA LEU A 49 0.45 3.75 -13.26
C LEU A 49 -0.82 3.02 -13.75
N LEU A 50 -1.93 3.18 -13.03
CA LEU A 50 -3.25 2.65 -13.39
C LEU A 50 -3.80 3.31 -14.65
N ASP A 51 -3.65 4.63 -14.77
CA ASP A 51 -4.04 5.39 -15.97
C ASP A 51 -3.27 4.88 -17.20
N ARG A 52 -1.95 4.62 -17.05
CA ARG A 52 -1.12 4.03 -18.11
C ARG A 52 -1.50 2.59 -18.44
N LEU A 53 -1.83 1.77 -17.45
CA LEU A 53 -2.29 0.40 -17.69
C LEU A 53 -3.61 0.39 -18.47
N THR A 54 -4.50 1.32 -18.16
CA THR A 54 -5.79 1.47 -18.85
C THR A 54 -5.58 1.90 -20.31
N ASP A 55 -4.73 2.89 -20.56
CA ASP A 55 -4.40 3.34 -21.92
C ASP A 55 -3.74 2.22 -22.76
N LEU A 56 -2.82 1.45 -22.17
CA LEU A 56 -2.22 0.30 -22.85
C LEU A 56 -3.24 -0.78 -23.18
N GLN A 57 -4.20 -1.04 -22.28
CA GLN A 57 -5.26 -2.02 -22.54
C GLN A 57 -6.14 -1.58 -23.72
N ILE A 58 -6.51 -0.30 -23.78
CA ILE A 58 -7.29 0.25 -24.90
C ILE A 58 -6.55 0.05 -26.22
N ARG A 59 -5.27 0.45 -26.29
CA ARG A 59 -4.47 0.32 -27.52
C ARG A 59 -4.28 -1.13 -27.96
N ILE A 60 -4.12 -2.06 -27.02
CA ILE A 60 -4.02 -3.49 -27.33
C ILE A 60 -5.32 -4.00 -27.95
N THR A 61 -6.46 -3.55 -27.43
CA THR A 61 -7.77 -3.91 -27.99
C THR A 61 -7.94 -3.36 -29.41
N GLU A 62 -7.61 -2.09 -29.64
CA GLU A 62 -7.68 -1.48 -30.98
C GLU A 62 -6.81 -2.24 -32.00
N VAL A 63 -5.58 -2.59 -31.63
CA VAL A 63 -4.69 -3.36 -32.52
C VAL A 63 -5.24 -4.77 -32.79
N LYS A 64 -5.87 -5.41 -31.79
CA LYS A 64 -6.52 -6.72 -31.98
C LYS A 64 -7.66 -6.63 -32.98
N ASP A 65 -8.54 -5.65 -32.81
CA ASP A 65 -9.70 -5.45 -33.68
C ASP A 65 -9.26 -5.20 -35.14
N MET A 66 -8.22 -4.38 -35.34
CA MET A 66 -7.64 -4.14 -36.67
C MET A 66 -7.07 -5.41 -37.32
N VAL A 67 -6.40 -6.25 -36.53
CA VAL A 67 -5.84 -7.52 -37.03
C VAL A 67 -6.96 -8.49 -37.40
N ASP A 68 -8.00 -8.58 -36.57
CA ASP A 68 -9.15 -9.46 -36.81
C ASP A 68 -9.95 -9.00 -38.06
N GLU A 69 -10.10 -7.69 -38.27
CA GLU A 69 -10.66 -7.14 -39.51
C GLU A 69 -9.81 -7.49 -40.73
N THR A 70 -8.48 -7.36 -40.64
CA THR A 70 -7.56 -7.65 -41.75
C THR A 70 -7.55 -9.14 -42.12
N LEU A 71 -7.70 -10.02 -41.12
CA LEU A 71 -7.74 -11.48 -41.30
C LEU A 71 -9.13 -12.00 -41.72
N SER A 72 -10.16 -11.17 -41.68
CA SER A 72 -11.53 -11.52 -42.11
C SER A 72 -11.82 -11.19 -43.59
N PHE A 73 -10.87 -10.59 -44.31
CA PHE A 73 -10.87 -10.44 -45.77
C PHE A 73 -10.09 -11.56 -46.45
#